data_AF-A0A1G0DKJ8-F1
#
_entry.id   AF-A0A1G0DKJ8-F1
#
_cell.length_a   1.000
_cell.length_b   1.000
_cell.length_c   1.000
_cell.angle_alpha   90.00
_cell.angle_beta   90.00
_cell.angle_gamma   90.00
#
_symmetry.space_group_name_H-M   'P 1'
#
loop_
_entity.id
_entity.type
_entity.pdbx_description
1 polymer ?
#
loop_
_entity_poly.entity_id
_entity_poly.type
_entity_poly.pdbx_seq_one_letter_code
_entity_poly.pdbx_strand_id
1 'polypeptide(L)'
;MAVTSKPGSVTDKIAVDQLEVKPRAGGSVLADAAVKSGKPAAQMKRKKDEEDELQNLKDDVGATAEDVAGEWVDGQEGPMLLAQAETSGAAGSASGGGAAGTGAAAGSAAGAEAAGAAALSDAALGTIILGSFVGVAVIASTGGAAAAAAPAAVGFILSGTIVAGAVIDGTGLTVEAFKADGTQLAGGTATINNNGSFTINITENYSGPVLVRVVDNSAGADYTDEGTGNTVDLTVDLRAMVNVSGNGTITVNVTPVTELAVRELVGDAGGDGGTSVTTLGATVTTTQVTAANTAVQNALGLTSDIVATAPVTVDVGTPNLYGQVLAAIAGAEVSLGADTGTVLNTLAQGISGSTVDQAVIDLLIAGAVVADGVAGNATGTATALTTLIGSNISAIDISADTGSATDFITQTAAQTITATLDTALTGTKLWGSVDGGTTWTDISSFVTTTSLSWTGVTLSGSSFIKLAVTANT
;
A
#
# COMPACT_ATOMS: atom_id res chain seq x y z
N MET A 1 -31.92 11.08 -14.60
CA MET A 1 -30.74 10.35 -14.10
C MET A 1 -30.39 10.94 -12.75
N ALA A 2 -30.36 10.12 -11.70
CA ALA A 2 -30.04 10.59 -10.36
C ALA A 2 -28.54 10.88 -10.31
N VAL A 3 -28.17 12.15 -10.17
CA VAL A 3 -26.80 12.58 -9.92
C VAL A 3 -26.55 12.37 -8.43
N THR A 4 -25.72 11.40 -8.08
CA THR A 4 -25.35 11.11 -6.69
C THR A 4 -23.89 11.51 -6.44
N SER A 5 -23.59 11.95 -5.22
CA SER A 5 -22.20 12.05 -4.74
C SER A 5 -21.50 10.69 -4.82
N LYS A 6 -20.16 10.70 -4.89
CA LYS A 6 -19.25 9.53 -4.89
C LYS A 6 -19.85 8.35 -4.11
N PRO A 7 -19.96 7.13 -4.69
CA PRO A 7 -20.30 5.94 -3.93
C PRO A 7 -19.25 5.77 -2.83
N GLY A 8 -19.70 5.84 -1.58
CA GLY A 8 -18.82 5.88 -0.42
C GLY A 8 -19.57 5.45 0.82
N SER A 9 -19.52 4.15 1.11
CA SER A 9 -19.48 3.66 2.48
C SER A 9 -18.47 2.53 2.56
N VAL A 10 -17.21 2.89 2.82
CA VAL A 10 -16.21 2.18 3.66
C VAL A 10 -15.88 0.71 3.34
N THR A 11 -16.50 0.08 2.35
CA THR A 11 -16.29 -1.35 2.03
C THR A 11 -16.29 -1.62 0.51
N ASP A 12 -16.43 -0.58 -0.31
CA ASP A 12 -16.58 -0.73 -1.76
C ASP A 12 -15.24 -0.59 -2.49
N LYS A 13 -14.86 -1.68 -3.16
CA LYS A 13 -13.62 -1.90 -3.88
C LYS A 13 -13.43 -0.93 -5.06
N ILE A 14 -12.83 0.22 -4.83
CA ILE A 14 -12.57 1.15 -5.94
C ILE A 14 -11.24 0.81 -6.62
N ALA A 15 -11.24 -0.22 -7.47
CA ALA A 15 -10.29 -0.24 -8.58
C ALA A 15 -10.71 0.86 -9.56
N VAL A 16 -9.96 1.97 -9.61
CA VAL A 16 -10.20 3.08 -10.53
C VAL A 16 -9.25 2.94 -11.70
N ASP A 17 -9.75 2.46 -12.83
CA ASP A 17 -9.01 2.58 -14.09
C ASP A 17 -9.38 3.91 -14.77
N GLN A 18 -8.40 4.59 -15.39
CA GLN A 18 -8.52 5.95 -15.90
C GLN A 18 -8.06 6.08 -17.34
N LEU A 19 -8.83 6.82 -18.14
CA LEU A 19 -8.47 7.19 -19.51
C LEU A 19 -8.67 8.70 -19.72
N GLU A 20 -7.60 9.42 -20.08
CA GLU A 20 -7.67 10.81 -20.49
C GLU A 20 -8.06 10.90 -21.97
N VAL A 21 -9.11 11.65 -22.28
CA VAL A 21 -9.56 11.93 -23.65
C VAL A 21 -9.41 13.41 -23.93
N LYS A 22 -8.68 13.77 -24.99
CA LYS A 22 -8.43 15.17 -25.37
C LYS A 22 -9.27 15.60 -26.57
N PRO A 23 -9.71 16.88 -26.63
CA PRO A 23 -10.39 17.40 -27.80
C PRO A 23 -9.38 17.62 -28.92
N ARG A 24 -9.72 17.23 -30.15
CA ARG A 24 -8.92 17.63 -31.32
C ARG A 24 -9.26 19.08 -31.70
N ALA A 25 -8.25 19.94 -31.80
CA ALA A 25 -8.47 21.30 -32.30
C ALA A 25 -8.95 21.25 -33.76
N GLY A 26 -10.10 21.89 -34.03
CA GLY A 26 -10.65 21.97 -35.38
C GLY A 26 -9.67 22.68 -36.32
N GLY A 27 -9.25 21.99 -37.38
CA GLY A 27 -8.49 22.61 -38.46
C GLY A 27 -9.33 23.73 -39.09
N SER A 28 -8.81 24.95 -39.09
CA SER A 28 -9.40 26.07 -39.80
C SER A 28 -9.50 25.74 -41.29
N VAL A 29 -10.70 25.40 -41.75
CA VAL A 29 -11.02 25.43 -43.18
C VAL A 29 -11.28 26.90 -43.52
N LEU A 30 -10.24 27.60 -43.98
CA LEU A 30 -10.41 28.90 -44.61
C LEU A 30 -11.19 28.69 -45.92
N ALA A 31 -12.51 28.68 -45.83
CA ALA A 31 -13.39 28.87 -46.98
C ALA A 31 -13.29 30.34 -47.38
N ASP A 32 -12.45 30.62 -48.38
CA ASP A 32 -12.25 31.95 -48.94
C ASP A 32 -13.54 32.39 -49.67
N ALA A 33 -14.38 33.14 -48.96
CA ALA A 33 -15.58 33.74 -49.50
C ALA A 33 -15.18 34.88 -50.46
N ALA A 34 -15.26 34.59 -51.75
CA ALA A 34 -15.10 35.58 -52.81
C ALA A 34 -16.12 36.73 -52.68
N VAL A 35 -15.70 37.88 -52.14
CA VAL A 35 -16.39 39.16 -52.30
C VAL A 35 -15.57 40.05 -53.23
N LYS A 36 -16.10 40.24 -54.44
CA LYS A 36 -15.67 41.24 -55.43
C LYS A 36 -15.75 42.65 -54.84
N SER A 37 -14.66 43.41 -54.88
CA SER A 37 -14.65 44.76 -55.47
C SER A 37 -13.23 45.30 -55.69
N GLY A 38 -13.00 45.89 -56.88
CA GLY A 38 -12.04 47.00 -57.07
C GLY A 38 -10.56 46.68 -57.37
N LYS A 39 -10.25 46.35 -58.64
CA LYS A 39 -8.94 46.65 -59.28
C LYS A 39 -8.89 48.16 -59.66
N PRO A 40 -7.73 48.82 -60.00
CA PRO A 40 -6.64 48.23 -60.79
C PRO A 40 -5.17 48.75 -60.64
N ALA A 41 -4.28 47.98 -61.29
CA ALA A 41 -3.00 48.35 -61.96
C ALA A 41 -1.74 48.55 -61.06
N ALA A 42 -0.53 48.08 -61.41
CA ALA A 42 0.08 47.76 -62.70
C ALA A 42 1.35 46.87 -62.57
N GLN A 43 1.62 46.05 -63.61
CA GLN A 43 2.95 45.77 -64.25
C GLN A 43 4.04 45.03 -63.43
N MET A 44 4.85 44.06 -63.89
CA MET A 44 5.33 43.49 -65.18
C MET A 44 5.87 42.06 -64.85
N LYS A 45 5.57 40.97 -65.60
CA LYS A 45 6.44 40.29 -66.61
C LYS A 45 7.96 40.39 -66.36
N ARG A 46 8.86 39.42 -66.54
CA ARG A 46 8.93 38.01 -67.00
C ARG A 46 10.45 37.66 -67.02
N LYS A 47 10.81 36.43 -66.65
CA LYS A 47 11.84 35.54 -67.25
C LYS A 47 13.37 35.81 -67.09
N LYS A 48 14.07 34.65 -66.99
CA LYS A 48 15.41 34.29 -67.51
C LYS A 48 16.60 34.70 -66.62
N ASP A 49 17.56 33.85 -66.25
CA ASP A 49 18.27 32.74 -66.95
C ASP A 49 18.61 31.59 -65.94
N GLU A 50 18.40 30.29 -66.23
CA GLU A 50 19.35 29.27 -66.80
C GLU A 50 20.77 29.37 -66.20
N GLU A 51 21.15 28.43 -65.31
CA GLU A 51 22.06 27.30 -65.63
C GLU A 51 23.47 27.77 -66.06
N ASP A 52 24.40 27.81 -65.10
CA ASP A 52 25.83 27.43 -65.22
C ASP A 52 26.61 27.89 -63.99
N GLU A 53 26.91 26.97 -63.06
CA GLU A 53 28.24 26.78 -62.44
C GLU A 53 28.18 25.64 -61.41
N LEU A 54 28.53 24.45 -61.88
CA LEU A 54 28.96 23.33 -61.05
C LEU A 54 30.39 23.59 -60.54
N GLN A 55 30.75 22.88 -59.46
CA GLN A 55 32.12 22.57 -59.00
C GLN A 55 32.86 23.64 -58.18
N ASN A 56 32.80 23.50 -56.85
CA ASN A 56 34.03 23.17 -56.11
C ASN A 56 33.76 22.60 -54.69
N LEU A 57 34.65 21.69 -54.25
CA LEU A 57 34.70 20.97 -52.96
C LEU A 57 33.88 19.67 -52.83
N LYS A 58 34.18 18.72 -53.72
CA LYS A 58 34.57 17.37 -53.31
C LYS A 58 35.96 17.13 -53.88
N ASP A 59 36.98 17.22 -53.02
CA ASP A 59 38.32 16.66 -53.19
C ASP A 59 39.06 16.89 -51.86
N ASP A 60 39.06 15.88 -50.98
CA ASP A 60 40.31 15.28 -50.54
C ASP A 60 40.04 13.87 -50.03
N VAL A 61 40.46 12.89 -50.83
CA VAL A 61 40.48 11.45 -50.54
C VAL A 61 41.92 11.00 -50.77
N GLY A 62 42.47 10.24 -49.82
CA GLY A 62 43.61 9.35 -50.09
C GLY A 62 44.56 9.28 -48.89
N ALA A 63 44.51 8.22 -48.06
CA ALA A 63 45.25 6.95 -48.23
C ALA A 63 46.74 7.12 -47.82
N THR A 64 47.42 6.24 -47.07
CA THR A 64 47.48 4.78 -47.07
C THR A 64 48.08 4.23 -45.76
N ALA A 65 47.94 2.91 -45.57
CA ALA A 65 48.52 2.05 -44.53
C ALA A 65 50.06 1.97 -44.52
N GLU A 66 50.67 1.63 -43.37
CA GLU A 66 51.72 0.58 -43.19
C GLU A 66 52.24 0.49 -41.73
N ASP A 67 52.34 -0.75 -41.24
CA ASP A 67 53.24 -1.33 -40.21
C ASP A 67 53.36 -0.76 -38.78
N VAL A 68 52.81 -1.51 -37.79
CA VAL A 68 53.61 -2.23 -36.76
C VAL A 68 52.92 -3.55 -36.39
N ALA A 69 53.68 -4.63 -36.46
CA ALA A 69 53.31 -6.02 -36.24
C ALA A 69 53.36 -6.50 -34.77
N GLY A 70 52.68 -7.64 -34.52
CA GLY A 70 52.86 -8.58 -33.38
C GLY A 70 51.74 -8.52 -32.34
N GLU A 71 50.99 -9.57 -31.99
CA GLU A 71 51.23 -11.01 -32.11
C GLU A 71 49.90 -11.77 -31.90
N TRP A 72 49.81 -12.96 -32.51
CA TRP A 72 48.68 -13.91 -32.52
C TRP A 72 48.57 -14.63 -31.16
N VAL A 73 47.41 -15.15 -30.74
CA VAL A 73 46.95 -16.56 -30.87
C VAL A 73 45.49 -16.58 -30.34
N ASP A 74 44.48 -16.71 -31.18
CA ASP A 74 43.76 -17.94 -31.63
C ASP A 74 42.95 -18.67 -30.55
N GLY A 75 41.68 -18.97 -30.89
CA GLY A 75 41.07 -20.22 -30.44
C GLY A 75 39.66 -20.19 -29.86
N GLN A 76 38.67 -20.24 -30.77
CA GLN A 76 37.50 -21.14 -30.70
C GLN A 76 36.24 -20.73 -29.92
N GLU A 77 35.30 -20.20 -30.71
CA GLU A 77 33.89 -20.60 -30.88
C GLU A 77 33.21 -21.49 -29.83
N GLY A 78 31.97 -21.11 -29.49
CA GLY A 78 31.03 -21.88 -28.67
C GLY A 78 30.61 -23.23 -29.29
N PRO A 79 29.72 -23.97 -28.63
CA PRO A 79 28.30 -23.62 -28.74
C PRO A 79 27.44 -23.92 -27.49
N MET A 80 26.20 -23.42 -27.57
CA MET A 80 25.00 -23.76 -26.80
C MET A 80 24.95 -25.17 -26.18
N LEU A 81 24.38 -25.30 -24.97
CA LEU A 81 23.75 -26.57 -24.58
C LEU A 81 22.46 -26.41 -23.77
N LEU A 82 21.49 -27.20 -24.24
CA LEU A 82 20.11 -27.43 -23.85
C LEU A 82 19.96 -28.11 -22.47
N ALA A 83 18.79 -27.91 -21.87
CA ALA A 83 18.25 -28.66 -20.76
C ALA A 83 18.20 -30.19 -21.00
N GLN A 84 18.48 -30.98 -19.95
CA GLN A 84 17.64 -32.12 -19.54
C GLN A 84 18.07 -32.70 -18.18
N ALA A 85 17.07 -33.29 -17.54
CA ALA A 85 17.06 -33.88 -16.20
C ALA A 85 17.96 -35.12 -16.04
N GLU A 86 18.40 -35.38 -14.81
CA GLU A 86 18.58 -36.76 -14.33
C GLU A 86 18.14 -36.92 -12.87
N THR A 87 17.30 -37.93 -12.68
CA THR A 87 16.94 -38.58 -11.43
C THR A 87 17.86 -39.78 -11.19
N SER A 88 18.43 -39.91 -10.00
CA SER A 88 18.82 -41.18 -9.35
C SER A 88 18.84 -40.92 -7.84
N GLY A 89 18.29 -41.71 -6.92
CA GLY A 89 17.89 -43.10 -6.93
C GLY A 89 18.91 -43.95 -6.16
N ALA A 90 18.75 -44.11 -4.84
CA ALA A 90 18.93 -45.40 -4.12
C ALA A 90 18.86 -45.27 -2.59
N ALA A 91 18.20 -46.26 -2.00
CA ALA A 91 17.90 -46.46 -0.58
C ALA A 91 18.98 -47.26 0.16
N GLY A 92 18.86 -47.29 1.50
CA GLY A 92 19.57 -48.22 2.41
C GLY A 92 19.71 -47.62 3.82
N SER A 93 18.69 -47.65 4.68
CA SER A 93 18.21 -48.76 5.52
C SER A 93 19.06 -49.05 6.78
N ALA A 94 18.49 -48.65 7.92
CA ALA A 94 18.26 -49.42 9.15
C ALA A 94 19.28 -49.52 10.31
N SER A 95 18.63 -49.45 11.49
CA SER A 95 18.99 -49.96 12.82
C SER A 95 19.82 -49.03 13.73
N GLY A 96 19.48 -48.81 15.00
CA GLY A 96 18.40 -49.33 15.83
C GLY A 96 18.70 -49.11 17.32
N GLY A 97 17.65 -48.96 18.13
CA GLY A 97 17.63 -49.09 19.61
C GLY A 97 18.06 -47.83 20.39
N GLY A 98 17.30 -47.24 21.31
CA GLY A 98 16.14 -47.71 22.06
C GLY A 98 16.45 -47.74 23.56
N ALA A 99 15.81 -46.85 24.34
CA ALA A 99 15.40 -46.95 25.76
C ALA A 99 15.26 -45.51 26.34
N ALA A 100 14.06 -44.97 26.60
CA ALA A 100 13.05 -45.30 27.62
C ALA A 100 13.20 -44.46 28.91
N GLY A 101 12.08 -43.86 29.36
CA GLY A 101 11.93 -43.19 30.67
C GLY A 101 11.14 -41.87 30.60
N THR A 102 9.84 -41.87 30.29
CA THR A 102 8.66 -41.94 31.21
C THR A 102 8.19 -40.61 31.83
N GLY A 103 6.89 -40.31 31.62
CA GLY A 103 6.02 -39.51 32.50
C GLY A 103 5.75 -38.08 32.01
N ALA A 104 4.53 -37.56 31.93
CA ALA A 104 3.19 -38.09 32.16
C ALA A 104 2.19 -37.12 31.50
N ALA A 105 1.03 -37.66 31.17
CA ALA A 105 -0.04 -37.06 30.41
C ALA A 105 -0.82 -35.95 31.13
N ALA A 106 -1.44 -35.08 30.33
CA ALA A 106 -2.85 -34.66 30.33
C ALA A 106 -2.92 -33.20 29.85
N GLY A 107 -3.81 -32.76 28.98
CA GLY A 107 -5.04 -33.32 28.44
C GLY A 107 -5.79 -32.11 27.88
N SER A 108 -6.14 -32.18 26.60
CA SER A 108 -6.81 -31.15 25.80
C SER A 108 -8.19 -30.77 26.33
N ALA A 109 -8.62 -29.52 26.10
CA ALA A 109 -9.94 -29.24 25.51
C ALA A 109 -10.02 -27.79 25.01
N ALA A 110 -10.44 -27.67 23.75
CA ALA A 110 -10.89 -26.46 23.11
C ALA A 110 -12.37 -26.18 23.44
N GLY A 111 -12.76 -24.91 23.36
CA GLY A 111 -13.91 -24.51 22.55
C GLY A 111 -15.28 -24.33 23.21
N ALA A 112 -15.77 -23.10 23.02
CA ALA A 112 -17.14 -22.71 22.67
C ALA A 112 -18.03 -22.03 23.73
N GLU A 113 -18.74 -21.05 23.16
CA GLU A 113 -19.42 -19.90 23.72
C GLU A 113 -20.82 -20.20 24.29
N ALA A 114 -21.36 -19.27 25.09
CA ALA A 114 -22.76 -18.84 24.99
C ALA A 114 -23.05 -17.56 25.79
N ALA A 115 -23.85 -16.70 25.15
CA ALA A 115 -24.48 -15.50 25.69
C ALA A 115 -25.44 -15.78 26.85
N GLY A 116 -25.68 -14.76 27.69
CA GLY A 116 -26.79 -14.77 28.65
C GLY A 116 -26.78 -13.57 29.58
N ALA A 117 -27.53 -12.53 29.23
CA ALA A 117 -27.95 -11.52 30.19
C ALA A 117 -28.84 -12.17 31.25
N ALA A 118 -28.45 -12.08 32.52
CA ALA A 118 -29.32 -12.36 33.65
C ALA A 118 -29.04 -11.38 34.78
N ALA A 119 -30.09 -10.69 35.21
CA ALA A 119 -30.11 -9.84 36.38
C ALA A 119 -29.69 -10.61 37.64
N LEU A 120 -28.83 -10.01 38.46
CA LEU A 120 -28.54 -10.50 39.80
C LEU A 120 -29.26 -9.60 40.82
N SER A 121 -30.31 -10.17 41.41
CA SER A 121 -30.87 -9.73 42.67
C SER A 121 -29.95 -10.13 43.82
N ASP A 122 -29.75 -9.16 44.70
CA ASP A 122 -29.36 -9.22 46.11
C ASP A 122 -29.35 -10.60 46.79
N ALA A 123 -28.17 -11.02 47.27
CA ALA A 123 -27.96 -11.50 48.65
C ALA A 123 -26.50 -11.97 48.81
N ALA A 124 -25.80 -11.33 49.75
CA ALA A 124 -24.44 -11.61 50.15
C ALA A 124 -24.21 -13.04 50.64
N LEU A 125 -23.11 -13.67 50.20
CA LEU A 125 -22.22 -14.47 51.06
C LEU A 125 -20.79 -14.31 50.55
N GLY A 126 -19.94 -13.76 51.41
CA GLY A 126 -18.55 -13.44 51.10
C GLY A 126 -17.66 -14.67 51.01
N THR A 127 -16.79 -14.66 50.00
CA THR A 127 -15.53 -15.39 50.00
C THR A 127 -14.41 -14.38 49.72
N ILE A 128 -13.71 -14.04 50.79
CA ILE A 128 -12.47 -13.28 50.77
C ILE A 128 -11.37 -14.25 50.33
N ILE A 129 -10.80 -14.06 49.14
CA ILE A 129 -9.45 -14.57 48.83
C ILE A 129 -8.50 -13.39 49.01
N LEU A 130 -7.90 -13.31 50.20
CA LEU A 130 -6.78 -12.41 50.47
C LEU A 130 -5.47 -13.14 50.12
N GLY A 131 -4.85 -12.71 49.03
CA GLY A 131 -3.42 -12.81 48.77
C GLY A 131 -3.05 -11.55 48.00
N SER A 132 -2.21 -10.64 48.48
CA SER A 132 -1.29 -10.71 49.59
C SER A 132 -0.86 -9.30 50.00
N PHE A 133 -1.43 -8.72 51.05
CA PHE A 133 -0.77 -7.74 51.94
C PHE A 133 -1.40 -7.87 53.33
N VAL A 134 -0.55 -7.85 54.36
CA VAL A 134 -0.91 -8.05 55.78
C VAL A 134 -1.86 -6.95 56.25
N GLY A 135 -3.03 -7.33 56.74
CA GLY A 135 -3.99 -6.42 57.36
C GLY A 135 -5.14 -7.21 58.02
N VAL A 136 -4.97 -7.53 59.30
CA VAL A 136 -6.01 -8.08 60.16
C VAL A 136 -7.15 -7.07 60.28
N ALA A 137 -8.38 -7.46 59.89
CA ALA A 137 -9.58 -6.67 60.12
C ALA A 137 -10.11 -6.92 61.54
N VAL A 138 -10.04 -5.90 62.40
CA VAL A 138 -10.77 -5.82 63.67
C VAL A 138 -12.08 -5.08 63.43
N ILE A 139 -13.19 -5.62 63.92
CA ILE A 139 -14.54 -5.03 63.79
C ILE A 139 -14.78 -3.94 64.84
N ALA A 140 -15.42 -2.87 64.38
CA ALA A 140 -16.22 -1.83 65.05
C ALA A 140 -15.52 -0.65 65.78
N SER A 141 -15.63 0.53 65.16
CA SER A 141 -16.31 1.66 65.81
C SER A 141 -16.84 2.63 64.75
N THR A 142 -18.03 3.19 65.01
CA THR A 142 -18.73 4.18 64.19
C THR A 142 -17.96 5.50 64.19
N GLY A 143 -17.20 5.74 63.12
CA GLY A 143 -16.58 7.03 62.84
C GLY A 143 -16.46 7.18 61.33
N GLY A 144 -17.26 8.08 60.76
CA GLY A 144 -17.22 8.37 59.33
C GLY A 144 -15.89 9.00 58.94
N ALA A 145 -14.92 8.17 58.58
CA ALA A 145 -13.81 8.58 57.74
C ALA A 145 -14.25 8.31 56.30
N ALA A 146 -14.45 9.38 55.53
CA ALA A 146 -14.55 9.25 54.08
C ALA A 146 -13.34 8.44 53.62
N ALA A 147 -13.59 7.29 52.97
CA ALA A 147 -12.52 6.53 52.34
C ALA A 147 -11.78 7.50 51.42
N ALA A 148 -10.50 7.75 51.70
CA ALA A 148 -9.68 8.57 50.83
C ALA A 148 -9.74 7.94 49.44
N ALA A 149 -10.18 8.72 48.44
CA ALA A 149 -10.21 8.25 47.07
C ALA A 149 -8.81 7.73 46.72
N ALA A 150 -8.74 6.49 46.24
CA ALA A 150 -7.48 5.94 45.75
C ALA A 150 -6.90 6.93 44.73
N PRO A 151 -5.60 7.28 44.81
CA PRO A 151 -5.01 8.21 43.84
C PRO A 151 -5.30 7.68 42.44
N ALA A 152 -5.74 8.57 41.54
CA ALA A 152 -5.98 8.20 40.15
C ALA A 152 -4.72 7.52 39.61
N ALA A 153 -4.88 6.36 38.97
CA ALA A 153 -3.78 5.70 38.29
C ALA A 153 -3.13 6.72 37.36
N VAL A 154 -1.82 6.94 37.55
CA VAL A 154 -1.04 7.81 36.68
C VAL A 154 -0.50 6.97 35.54
N GLY A 155 -0.80 7.38 34.31
CA GLY A 155 -0.27 6.74 33.13
C GLY A 155 -1.07 5.55 32.58
N PHE A 156 -0.48 4.94 31.56
CA PHE A 156 -1.05 3.84 30.77
C PHE A 156 0.08 3.06 30.09
N ILE A 157 -0.27 1.94 29.48
CA ILE A 157 0.68 1.05 28.80
C ILE A 157 0.41 1.10 27.30
N LEU A 158 1.45 1.35 26.50
CA LEU A 158 1.45 1.03 25.07
C LEU A 158 2.15 -0.32 24.88
N SER A 159 1.53 -1.24 24.15
CA SER A 159 2.11 -2.55 23.85
C SER A 159 1.82 -2.93 22.41
N GLY A 160 2.72 -3.67 21.79
CA GLY A 160 2.52 -4.15 20.42
C GLY A 160 3.79 -4.78 19.88
N THR A 161 3.86 -4.87 18.56
CA THR A 161 5.03 -5.42 17.85
C THR A 161 5.44 -4.51 16.69
N ILE A 162 6.73 -4.48 16.40
CA ILE A 162 7.22 -4.06 15.08
C ILE A 162 7.13 -5.24 14.11
N VAL A 163 6.69 -4.99 12.89
CA VAL A 163 6.66 -5.98 11.79
C VAL A 163 7.00 -5.29 10.47
N ALA A 164 8.30 -5.29 10.13
CA ALA A 164 8.81 -5.05 8.77
C ALA A 164 9.11 -6.36 8.02
N GLY A 165 9.20 -7.43 8.80
CA GLY A 165 9.33 -8.85 8.46
C GLY A 165 9.54 -9.62 9.77
N ALA A 166 9.99 -10.88 9.73
CA ALA A 166 10.36 -11.57 10.97
C ALA A 166 11.58 -10.92 11.63
N VAL A 167 11.36 -10.32 12.81
CA VAL A 167 12.43 -9.70 13.59
C VAL A 167 13.46 -10.75 14.02
N ILE A 168 14.74 -10.45 13.79
CA ILE A 168 15.88 -11.29 14.18
C ILE A 168 16.65 -10.69 15.35
N ASP A 169 16.80 -9.36 15.38
CA ASP A 169 17.42 -8.64 16.48
C ASP A 169 16.63 -7.37 16.79
N GLY A 170 15.92 -7.40 17.92
CA GLY A 170 15.19 -6.23 18.41
C GLY A 170 16.05 -5.30 19.27
N THR A 171 17.27 -5.71 19.63
CA THR A 171 18.08 -4.98 20.62
C THR A 171 18.77 -3.74 20.05
N GLY A 172 18.91 -3.67 18.72
CA GLY A 172 19.33 -2.46 17.99
C GLY A 172 18.22 -1.42 17.85
N LEU A 173 16.96 -1.82 18.06
CA LEU A 173 15.79 -0.98 17.84
C LEU A 173 15.29 -0.33 19.14
N THR A 174 14.91 0.94 19.04
CA THR A 174 14.24 1.69 20.11
C THR A 174 12.85 2.11 19.67
N VAL A 175 11.87 2.02 20.57
CA VAL A 175 10.53 2.58 20.36
C VAL A 175 10.30 3.81 21.24
N GLU A 176 9.74 4.86 20.64
CA GLU A 176 9.48 6.16 21.25
C GLU A 176 8.01 6.57 21.07
N ALA A 177 7.44 7.32 22.02
CA ALA A 177 6.05 7.79 21.96
C ALA A 177 5.94 9.30 22.23
N PHE A 178 5.25 10.01 21.33
CA PHE A 178 5.11 11.46 21.31
C PHE A 178 3.65 11.88 21.35
N LYS A 179 3.36 13.00 22.03
CA LYS A 179 2.08 13.70 21.97
C LYS A 179 1.88 14.32 20.58
N ALA A 180 0.67 14.79 20.30
CA ALA A 180 0.34 15.40 19.01
C ALA A 180 1.22 16.63 18.65
N ASP A 181 1.71 17.34 19.66
CA ASP A 181 2.60 18.50 19.51
C ASP A 181 4.09 18.14 19.33
N GLY A 182 4.42 16.85 19.27
CA GLY A 182 5.79 16.36 19.13
C GLY A 182 6.57 16.28 20.43
N THR A 183 6.00 16.67 21.57
CA THR A 183 6.64 16.47 22.87
C THR A 183 6.59 14.99 23.24
N GLN A 184 7.72 14.44 23.67
CA GLN A 184 7.78 13.05 24.08
C GLN A 184 6.96 12.82 25.36
N LEU A 185 6.22 11.71 25.40
CA LEU A 185 5.51 11.29 26.61
C LEU A 185 6.51 10.91 27.71
N ALA A 186 6.18 11.22 28.97
CA ALA A 186 7.00 10.82 30.11
C ALA A 186 7.05 9.29 30.25
N GLY A 187 8.24 8.69 30.18
CA GLY A 187 8.41 7.23 30.09
C GLY A 187 8.17 6.67 28.69
N GLY A 188 8.03 7.53 27.68
CA GLY A 188 7.74 7.22 26.28
C GLY A 188 8.91 6.66 25.49
N THR A 189 9.82 5.88 26.10
CA THR A 189 10.89 5.13 25.41
C THR A 189 10.94 3.71 25.96
N ALA A 190 11.10 2.72 25.09
CA ALA A 190 11.37 1.35 25.47
C ALA A 190 12.27 0.64 24.45
N THR A 191 12.86 -0.48 24.86
CA THR A 191 13.58 -1.42 23.98
C THR A 191 12.59 -2.40 23.34
N ILE A 192 12.99 -2.99 22.21
CA ILE A 192 12.24 -4.04 21.53
C ILE A 192 12.86 -5.42 21.84
N ASN A 193 12.01 -6.43 22.03
CA ASN A 193 12.46 -7.81 22.21
C ASN A 193 12.79 -8.45 20.85
N ASN A 194 13.62 -9.50 20.81
CA ASN A 194 13.96 -10.20 19.55
C ASN A 194 12.77 -10.83 18.82
N ASN A 195 11.59 -10.93 19.44
CA ASN A 195 10.36 -11.34 18.76
C ASN A 195 9.55 -10.14 18.20
N GLY A 196 10.13 -8.94 18.14
CA GLY A 196 9.50 -7.70 17.70
C GLY A 196 8.59 -7.04 18.73
N SER A 197 8.26 -7.69 19.85
CA SER A 197 7.33 -7.13 20.83
C SER A 197 7.97 -6.03 21.69
N PHE A 198 7.18 -5.05 22.07
CA PHE A 198 7.58 -3.99 23.00
C PHE A 198 6.48 -3.65 24.01
N THR A 199 6.88 -2.96 25.08
CA THR A 199 5.97 -2.40 26.08
C THR A 199 6.54 -1.07 26.59
N ILE A 200 5.78 0.00 26.46
CA ILE A 200 6.12 1.34 26.95
C ILE A 200 5.22 1.66 28.14
N ASN A 201 5.83 1.95 29.28
CA ASN A 201 5.13 2.36 30.49
C ASN A 201 5.07 3.88 30.56
N ILE A 202 3.97 4.47 30.08
CA ILE A 202 3.76 5.91 30.14
C ILE A 202 3.45 6.30 31.59
N THR A 203 4.14 7.31 32.10
CA THR A 203 4.11 7.72 33.52
C THR A 203 3.32 8.99 33.77
N GLU A 204 2.70 9.56 32.73
CA GLU A 204 1.83 10.74 32.80
C GLU A 204 0.43 10.45 32.23
N ASN A 205 -0.56 11.23 32.66
CA ASN A 205 -1.90 11.16 32.10
C ASN A 205 -1.96 11.96 30.81
N TYR A 206 -2.32 11.30 29.71
CA TYR A 206 -2.53 11.94 28.42
C TYR A 206 -3.68 11.25 27.68
N SER A 207 -4.58 12.02 27.09
CA SER A 207 -5.62 11.51 26.19
C SER A 207 -5.63 12.33 24.91
N GLY A 208 -5.65 11.64 23.78
CA GLY A 208 -5.55 12.24 22.46
C GLY A 208 -4.68 11.41 21.49
N PRO A 209 -4.31 11.98 20.34
CA PRO A 209 -3.39 11.37 19.40
C PRO A 209 -2.00 11.15 20.00
N VAL A 210 -1.43 9.97 19.76
CA VAL A 210 -0.03 9.62 20.05
C VAL A 210 0.62 9.13 18.77
N LEU A 211 1.82 9.61 18.49
CA LEU A 211 2.71 9.06 17.48
C LEU A 211 3.69 8.12 18.18
N VAL A 212 3.76 6.88 17.73
CA VAL A 212 4.77 5.89 18.15
C VAL A 212 5.76 5.76 17.01
N ARG A 213 7.05 5.77 17.31
CA ARG A 213 8.14 5.66 16.33
C ARG A 213 9.10 4.56 16.74
N VAL A 214 9.50 3.72 15.80
CA VAL A 214 10.63 2.82 15.94
C VAL A 214 11.80 3.37 15.13
N VAL A 215 12.98 3.34 15.74
CA VAL A 215 14.24 3.82 15.18
C VAL A 215 15.26 2.71 15.35
N ASP A 216 16.06 2.44 14.31
CA ASP A 216 17.28 1.64 14.45
C ASP A 216 18.43 2.50 14.96
N ASN A 217 19.13 2.01 15.97
CA ASN A 217 20.31 2.65 16.56
C ASN A 217 21.57 1.83 16.36
N SER A 218 21.50 0.79 15.55
CA SER A 218 22.58 -0.10 15.22
C SER A 218 22.90 -0.01 13.72
N ALA A 219 23.63 -0.99 13.19
CA ALA A 219 23.94 -1.13 11.77
C ALA A 219 23.89 -2.62 11.39
N GLY A 220 23.22 -3.41 12.24
CA GLY A 220 23.14 -4.85 12.16
C GLY A 220 21.74 -5.22 11.77
N ALA A 221 21.61 -6.23 10.90
CA ALA A 221 20.31 -6.61 10.37
C ALA A 221 19.27 -6.87 11.48
N ASP A 222 18.09 -6.27 11.31
CA ASP A 222 17.00 -6.26 12.30
C ASP A 222 15.91 -7.28 11.98
N TYR A 223 15.64 -7.53 10.69
CA TYR A 223 14.57 -8.43 10.25
C TYR A 223 14.94 -9.25 9.01
N THR A 224 14.17 -10.30 8.76
CA THR A 224 14.20 -11.04 7.49
C THR A 224 13.20 -10.41 6.53
N ASP A 225 13.70 -9.87 5.42
CA ASP A 225 12.90 -9.24 4.39
C ASP A 225 12.17 -10.27 3.53
N GLU A 226 10.84 -10.19 3.45
CA GLU A 226 10.03 -11.17 2.72
C GLU A 226 10.11 -11.01 1.19
N GLY A 227 10.64 -9.89 0.68
CA GLY A 227 10.86 -9.67 -0.74
C GLY A 227 12.11 -10.38 -1.28
N THR A 228 13.11 -10.58 -0.43
CA THR A 228 14.42 -11.14 -0.81
C THR A 228 14.79 -12.41 -0.05
N GLY A 229 14.19 -12.66 1.11
CA GLY A 229 14.54 -13.73 2.05
C GLY A 229 15.84 -13.48 2.81
N ASN A 230 16.44 -12.30 2.68
CA ASN A 230 17.68 -11.95 3.35
C ASN A 230 17.41 -11.24 4.67
N THR A 231 18.38 -11.31 5.58
CA THR A 231 18.39 -10.46 6.78
C THR A 231 18.85 -9.07 6.40
N VAL A 232 18.07 -8.04 6.72
CA VAL A 232 18.34 -6.65 6.34
C VAL A 232 18.25 -5.71 7.54
N ASP A 233 18.95 -4.58 7.42
CA ASP A 233 18.98 -3.45 8.36
C ASP A 233 17.73 -2.57 8.14
N LEU A 234 17.12 -2.08 9.21
CA LEU A 234 15.98 -1.17 9.10
C LEU A 234 16.46 0.25 8.77
N THR A 235 16.44 0.58 7.48
CA THR A 235 16.95 1.87 6.94
C THR A 235 15.89 3.00 6.90
N VAL A 236 14.81 2.85 7.66
CA VAL A 236 13.74 3.83 7.76
C VAL A 236 13.10 3.81 9.15
N ASP A 237 12.84 4.98 9.71
CA ASP A 237 12.00 5.11 10.89
C ASP A 237 10.58 4.64 10.55
N LEU A 238 10.04 3.69 11.31
CA LEU A 238 8.65 3.27 11.17
C LEU A 238 7.79 3.93 12.25
N ARG A 239 6.69 4.58 11.84
CA ARG A 239 5.77 5.24 12.76
C ARG A 239 4.40 4.58 12.74
N ALA A 240 3.66 4.80 13.82
CA ALA A 240 2.25 4.47 13.95
C ALA A 240 1.55 5.58 14.71
N MET A 241 0.26 5.74 14.46
CA MET A 241 -0.56 6.78 15.09
C MET A 241 -1.79 6.16 15.73
N VAL A 242 -1.96 6.42 17.02
CA VAL A 242 -3.01 5.79 17.85
C VAL A 242 -3.71 6.83 18.73
N ASN A 243 -5.01 6.66 18.94
CA ASN A 243 -5.77 7.46 19.89
C ASN A 243 -5.75 6.80 21.27
N VAL A 244 -5.34 7.54 22.29
CA VAL A 244 -5.25 7.02 23.67
C VAL A 244 -6.27 7.66 24.60
N SER A 245 -6.84 6.87 25.51
CA SER A 245 -7.75 7.32 26.58
C SER A 245 -7.03 7.74 27.86
N GLY A 246 -5.72 7.50 27.94
CA GLY A 246 -4.90 7.81 29.13
C GLY A 246 -5.01 6.80 30.25
N ASN A 247 -5.54 5.60 29.99
CA ASN A 247 -5.62 4.50 30.96
C ASN A 247 -5.53 3.13 30.28
N GLY A 248 -5.23 2.09 31.07
CA GLY A 248 -5.20 0.71 30.61
C GLY A 248 -4.03 0.36 29.70
N THR A 249 -4.17 -0.74 28.97
CA THR A 249 -3.23 -1.19 27.95
C THR A 249 -3.82 -0.90 26.58
N ILE A 250 -3.06 -0.22 25.73
CA ILE A 250 -3.44 0.14 24.37
C ILE A 250 -2.49 -0.59 23.41
N THR A 251 -3.07 -1.28 22.44
CA THR A 251 -2.31 -2.00 21.42
C THR A 251 -1.91 -1.07 20.28
N VAL A 252 -0.63 -1.10 19.88
CA VAL A 252 -0.09 -0.35 18.76
C VAL A 252 0.99 -1.18 18.06
N ASN A 253 0.66 -1.72 16.89
CA ASN A 253 1.63 -2.37 16.02
C ASN A 253 2.27 -1.32 15.11
N VAL A 254 3.57 -1.46 14.87
CA VAL A 254 4.36 -0.55 14.03
C VAL A 254 4.82 -1.32 12.79
N THR A 255 4.37 -0.91 11.62
CA THR A 255 4.61 -1.61 10.35
C THR A 255 4.85 -0.59 9.23
N PRO A 256 5.37 -1.01 8.06
CA PRO A 256 5.38 -0.18 6.85
C PRO A 256 4.01 0.44 6.50
N VAL A 257 2.90 -0.24 6.79
CA VAL A 257 1.54 0.27 6.53
C VAL A 257 1.12 1.34 7.54
N THR A 258 1.48 1.20 8.82
CA THR A 258 1.21 2.27 9.79
C THR A 258 2.08 3.49 9.53
N GLU A 259 3.31 3.28 9.03
CA GLU A 259 4.20 4.37 8.62
C GLU A 259 3.60 5.13 7.43
N LEU A 260 3.07 4.40 6.45
CA LEU A 260 2.33 4.99 5.32
C LEU A 260 1.15 5.85 5.80
N ALA A 261 0.39 5.41 6.79
CA ALA A 261 -0.71 6.21 7.37
C ALA A 261 -0.22 7.49 8.04
N VAL A 262 0.96 7.47 8.68
CA VAL A 262 1.57 8.67 9.25
C VAL A 262 2.01 9.64 8.15
N ARG A 263 2.63 9.14 7.06
CA ARG A 263 2.99 9.97 5.90
C ARG A 263 1.77 10.61 5.24
N GLU A 264 0.67 9.88 5.10
CA GLU A 264 -0.59 10.44 4.59
C GLU A 264 -1.16 11.57 5.46
N LEU A 265 -1.04 11.44 6.79
CA LEU A 265 -1.54 12.48 7.70
C LEU A 265 -0.62 13.70 7.75
N VAL A 266 0.70 13.48 7.84
CA VAL A 266 1.70 14.53 8.11
C VAL A 266 2.21 15.17 6.81
N GLY A 267 2.18 14.44 5.70
CA GLY A 267 2.67 14.88 4.39
C GLY A 267 4.20 14.95 4.32
N ASP A 268 4.91 14.09 5.04
CA ASP A 268 6.37 14.00 5.01
C ASP A 268 6.86 12.76 4.25
N ALA A 269 8.18 12.66 4.06
CA ALA A 269 8.84 11.57 3.36
C ALA A 269 9.37 10.47 4.30
N GLY A 270 8.97 10.51 5.57
CA GLY A 270 9.60 9.74 6.65
C GLY A 270 10.97 10.29 7.05
N GLY A 271 11.84 9.39 7.49
CA GLY A 271 13.22 9.67 7.89
C GLY A 271 13.90 8.38 8.30
N ASP A 272 15.15 8.48 8.70
CA ASP A 272 15.98 7.38 9.19
C ASP A 272 16.83 7.86 10.38
N GLY A 273 17.27 6.94 11.24
CA GLY A 273 18.07 7.25 12.43
C GLY A 273 17.42 8.27 13.36
N GLY A 274 16.09 8.30 13.44
CA GLY A 274 15.32 9.19 14.31
C GLY A 274 15.06 10.59 13.72
N THR A 275 15.31 10.79 12.43
CA THR A 275 15.10 12.08 11.74
C THR A 275 13.67 12.30 11.23
N SER A 276 12.81 11.27 11.25
CA SER A 276 11.39 11.42 10.87
C SER A 276 10.65 12.42 11.75
N VAL A 277 9.60 13.04 11.21
CA VAL A 277 8.78 14.00 11.95
C VAL A 277 8.09 13.30 13.13
N THR A 278 8.18 13.92 14.32
CA THR A 278 7.53 13.46 15.56
C THR A 278 6.25 14.22 15.89
N THR A 279 5.99 15.34 15.21
CA THR A 279 4.81 16.19 15.43
C THR A 279 3.71 15.79 14.46
N LEU A 280 2.58 15.31 14.97
CA LEU A 280 1.37 15.11 14.14
C LEU A 280 0.76 16.45 13.73
N GLY A 281 0.82 17.44 14.62
CA GLY A 281 0.29 18.79 14.43
C GLY A 281 -0.64 19.17 15.58
N ALA A 282 -0.50 20.40 16.08
CA ALA A 282 -1.22 20.87 17.27
C ALA A 282 -2.77 20.87 17.12
N THR A 283 -3.28 20.82 15.89
CA THR A 283 -4.72 20.78 15.58
C THR A 283 -5.21 19.40 15.19
N VAL A 284 -4.34 18.39 15.12
CA VAL A 284 -4.74 17.03 14.76
C VAL A 284 -5.65 16.47 15.85
N THR A 285 -6.84 16.03 15.42
CA THR A 285 -7.87 15.46 16.27
C THR A 285 -7.83 13.94 16.22
N THR A 286 -8.47 13.28 17.20
CA THR A 286 -8.64 11.82 17.19
C THR A 286 -9.40 11.33 15.95
N THR A 287 -10.35 12.13 15.44
CA THR A 287 -11.08 11.83 14.20
C THR A 287 -10.17 11.84 12.98
N GLN A 288 -9.23 12.79 12.88
CA GLN A 288 -8.27 12.82 11.78
C GLN A 288 -7.31 11.63 11.83
N VAL A 289 -6.90 11.22 13.04
CA VAL A 289 -6.08 10.00 13.22
C VAL A 289 -6.81 8.76 12.70
N THR A 290 -8.05 8.58 13.16
CA THR A 290 -8.89 7.47 12.69
C THR A 290 -9.11 7.54 11.18
N ALA A 291 -9.38 8.72 10.63
CA ALA A 291 -9.61 8.89 9.20
C ALA A 291 -8.38 8.52 8.35
N ALA A 292 -7.17 8.91 8.76
CA ALA A 292 -5.94 8.57 8.03
C ALA A 292 -5.64 7.07 8.09
N ASN A 293 -5.75 6.45 9.27
CA ASN A 293 -5.60 4.99 9.40
C ASN A 293 -6.60 4.23 8.55
N THR A 294 -7.89 4.62 8.59
CA THR A 294 -8.94 4.01 7.77
C THR A 294 -8.74 4.27 6.28
N ALA A 295 -8.21 5.43 5.89
CA ALA A 295 -7.93 5.75 4.49
C ALA A 295 -6.91 4.79 3.88
N VAL A 296 -5.75 4.62 4.52
CA VAL A 296 -4.70 3.66 4.09
C VAL A 296 -5.18 2.22 4.19
N GLN A 297 -5.88 1.86 5.27
CA GLN A 297 -6.48 0.54 5.42
C GLN A 297 -7.36 0.20 4.21
N ASN A 298 -8.27 1.10 3.82
CA ASN A 298 -9.17 0.90 2.69
C ASN A 298 -8.43 0.91 1.34
N ALA A 299 -7.44 1.80 1.19
CA ALA A 299 -6.60 1.89 -0.01
C ALA A 299 -5.91 0.56 -0.31
N LEU A 300 -5.38 -0.11 0.72
CA LEU A 300 -4.71 -1.40 0.61
C LEU A 300 -5.68 -2.59 0.67
N GLY A 301 -6.99 -2.34 0.69
CA GLY A 301 -8.04 -3.36 0.77
C GLY A 301 -8.10 -4.12 2.09
N LEU A 302 -7.45 -3.64 3.14
CA LEU A 302 -7.47 -4.27 4.46
C LEU A 302 -8.82 -4.05 5.14
N THR A 303 -9.28 -5.04 5.90
CA THR A 303 -10.58 -4.97 6.62
C THR A 303 -10.43 -4.84 8.12
N SER A 304 -9.24 -5.13 8.64
CA SER A 304 -8.91 -5.04 10.07
C SER A 304 -8.13 -3.77 10.37
N ASP A 305 -8.26 -3.27 11.60
CA ASP A 305 -7.54 -2.11 12.10
C ASP A 305 -6.02 -2.32 11.97
N ILE A 306 -5.37 -1.49 11.15
CA ILE A 306 -3.94 -1.58 10.84
C ILE A 306 -3.04 -1.31 12.05
N VAL A 307 -3.55 -0.66 13.10
CA VAL A 307 -2.81 -0.34 14.32
C VAL A 307 -3.02 -1.40 15.39
N ALA A 308 -4.27 -1.82 15.62
CA ALA A 308 -4.60 -2.76 16.70
C ALA A 308 -4.41 -4.24 16.31
N THR A 309 -4.46 -4.57 15.02
CA THR A 309 -4.36 -5.96 14.53
C THR A 309 -2.91 -6.32 14.25
N ALA A 310 -2.42 -7.40 14.85
CA ALA A 310 -1.09 -7.92 14.51
C ALA A 310 -1.11 -8.60 13.13
N PRO A 311 -0.22 -8.23 12.19
CA PRO A 311 -0.06 -8.95 10.94
C PRO A 311 0.52 -10.35 11.20
N VAL A 312 0.20 -11.29 10.30
CA VAL A 312 0.84 -12.61 10.25
C VAL A 312 1.57 -12.68 8.92
N THR A 313 2.89 -12.56 8.96
CA THR A 313 3.77 -12.46 7.78
C THR A 313 3.80 -13.76 6.98
N VAL A 314 4.24 -13.67 5.72
CA VAL A 314 4.20 -14.79 4.77
C VAL A 314 5.20 -15.90 5.07
N ASP A 315 6.22 -15.61 5.87
CA ASP A 315 7.26 -16.55 6.31
C ASP A 315 6.83 -17.37 7.55
N VAL A 316 5.70 -17.05 8.18
CA VAL A 316 5.20 -17.73 9.39
C VAL A 316 3.79 -18.32 9.21
N GLY A 317 3.73 -19.52 8.64
CA GLY A 317 2.50 -20.32 8.60
C GLY A 317 1.46 -19.80 7.59
N THR A 318 0.21 -19.59 8.03
CA THR A 318 -0.88 -19.10 7.16
C THR A 318 -0.99 -17.57 7.29
N PRO A 319 -0.51 -16.78 6.33
CA PRO A 319 -0.52 -15.34 6.45
C PRO A 319 -1.95 -14.78 6.39
N ASN A 320 -2.18 -13.69 7.12
CA ASN A 320 -3.38 -12.89 6.92
C ASN A 320 -3.15 -11.86 5.80
N LEU A 321 -4.21 -11.19 5.37
CA LEU A 321 -4.12 -10.22 4.27
C LEU A 321 -3.19 -9.05 4.61
N TYR A 322 -3.09 -8.70 5.88
CA TYR A 322 -2.16 -7.67 6.34
C TYR A 322 -0.71 -8.09 6.12
N GLY A 323 -0.29 -9.28 6.56
CA GLY A 323 1.06 -9.78 6.30
C GLY A 323 1.35 -10.00 4.81
N GLN A 324 0.34 -10.35 4.01
CA GLN A 324 0.46 -10.39 2.55
C GLN A 324 0.72 -9.01 1.93
N VAL A 325 0.06 -7.96 2.43
CA VAL A 325 0.34 -6.58 2.00
C VAL A 325 1.74 -6.13 2.44
N LEU A 326 2.20 -6.51 3.63
CA LEU A 326 3.58 -6.23 4.06
C LEU A 326 4.61 -6.90 3.15
N ALA A 327 4.41 -8.19 2.84
CA ALA A 327 5.27 -8.92 1.92
C ALA A 327 5.26 -8.32 0.50
N ALA A 328 4.12 -7.80 0.05
CA ALA A 328 4.03 -7.11 -1.23
C ALA A 328 4.81 -5.78 -1.24
N ILE A 329 4.82 -5.04 -0.13
CA ILE A 329 5.66 -3.84 0.02
C ILE A 329 7.15 -4.22 -0.02
N ALA A 330 7.55 -5.27 0.71
CA ALA A 330 8.91 -5.81 0.68
C ALA A 330 9.33 -6.25 -0.74
N GLY A 331 8.48 -6.99 -1.45
CA GLY A 331 8.77 -7.37 -2.84
C GLY A 331 8.77 -6.18 -3.82
N ALA A 332 8.09 -5.09 -3.50
CA ALA A 332 8.12 -3.86 -4.31
C ALA A 332 9.49 -3.17 -4.26
N GLU A 333 10.25 -3.34 -3.16
CA GLU A 333 11.65 -2.90 -3.04
C GLU A 333 12.51 -3.53 -4.14
N VAL A 334 12.37 -4.85 -4.30
CA VAL A 334 13.06 -5.61 -5.35
C VAL A 334 12.60 -5.17 -6.74
N SER A 335 11.29 -4.95 -6.91
CA SER A 335 10.70 -4.56 -8.21
C SER A 335 11.20 -3.18 -8.68
N LEU A 336 11.47 -2.27 -7.74
CA LEU A 336 12.01 -0.93 -8.02
C LEU A 336 13.53 -0.83 -7.90
N GLY A 337 14.20 -1.80 -7.26
CA GLY A 337 15.59 -1.67 -6.83
C GLY A 337 15.78 -0.53 -5.82
N ALA A 338 14.85 -0.39 -4.88
CA ALA A 338 14.75 0.73 -3.95
C ALA A 338 14.62 0.24 -2.49
N ASP A 339 14.88 1.11 -1.52
CA ASP A 339 14.64 0.82 -0.09
C ASP A 339 13.17 1.00 0.31
N THR A 340 12.82 0.50 1.51
CA THR A 340 11.48 0.61 2.08
C THR A 340 11.00 2.07 2.12
N GLY A 341 11.89 3.01 2.48
CA GLY A 341 11.56 4.43 2.55
C GLY A 341 11.09 5.00 1.21
N THR A 342 11.78 4.65 0.12
CA THR A 342 11.48 5.06 -1.26
C THR A 342 10.21 4.40 -1.77
N VAL A 343 10.00 3.11 -1.48
CA VAL A 343 8.75 2.41 -1.79
C VAL A 343 7.59 3.11 -1.10
N LEU A 344 7.66 3.32 0.22
CA LEU A 344 6.61 4.00 0.99
C LEU A 344 6.33 5.43 0.49
N ASN A 345 7.34 6.16 0.00
CA ASN A 345 7.13 7.47 -0.63
C ASN A 345 6.39 7.36 -1.97
N THR A 346 6.64 6.30 -2.73
CA THR A 346 5.91 6.02 -3.98
C THR A 346 4.45 5.66 -3.68
N LEU A 347 4.21 4.83 -2.66
CA LEU A 347 2.86 4.48 -2.24
C LEU A 347 2.09 5.71 -1.74
N ALA A 348 2.69 6.54 -0.88
CA ALA A 348 2.03 7.74 -0.36
C ALA A 348 1.62 8.71 -1.49
N GLN A 349 2.47 8.88 -2.50
CA GLN A 349 2.13 9.74 -3.65
C GLN A 349 0.95 9.23 -4.48
N GLY A 350 0.77 7.91 -4.57
CA GLY A 350 -0.32 7.30 -5.33
C GLY A 350 -1.53 6.92 -4.48
N ILE A 351 -1.55 7.25 -3.19
CA ILE A 351 -2.71 7.15 -2.33
C ILE A 351 -3.26 8.56 -2.09
N SER A 352 -4.57 8.72 -2.14
CA SER A 352 -5.23 9.99 -1.85
C SER A 352 -6.54 9.71 -1.14
N GLY A 353 -6.51 9.73 0.19
CA GLY A 353 -7.61 9.22 0.99
C GLY A 353 -7.80 7.72 0.74
N SER A 354 -8.97 7.31 0.24
CA SER A 354 -9.25 5.90 -0.07
C SER A 354 -9.15 5.55 -1.56
N THR A 355 -8.58 6.42 -2.39
CA THR A 355 -8.31 6.11 -3.81
C THR A 355 -6.83 5.78 -3.99
N VAL A 356 -6.56 4.80 -4.84
CA VAL A 356 -5.21 4.34 -5.17
C VAL A 356 -5.00 4.45 -6.68
N ASP A 357 -3.86 4.99 -7.07
CA ASP A 357 -3.44 5.07 -8.46
C ASP A 357 -3.10 3.68 -9.00
N GLN A 358 -3.40 3.44 -10.28
CA GLN A 358 -3.15 2.15 -10.92
C GLN A 358 -1.68 1.74 -10.84
N ALA A 359 -0.75 2.70 -10.93
CA ALA A 359 0.68 2.42 -10.78
C ALA A 359 1.05 1.84 -9.40
N VAL A 360 0.37 2.26 -8.32
CA VAL A 360 0.58 1.69 -6.98
C VAL A 360 -0.02 0.29 -6.89
N ILE A 361 -1.18 0.05 -7.50
CA ILE A 361 -1.77 -1.29 -7.60
C ILE A 361 -0.84 -2.24 -8.34
N ASP A 362 -0.34 -1.84 -9.50
CA ASP A 362 0.58 -2.62 -10.32
C ASP A 362 1.89 -2.91 -9.57
N LEU A 363 2.42 -1.92 -8.85
CA LEU A 363 3.62 -2.06 -8.03
C LEU A 363 3.42 -3.07 -6.90
N LEU A 364 2.30 -2.99 -6.16
CA LEU A 364 2.00 -3.93 -5.08
C LEU A 364 1.78 -5.36 -5.61
N ILE A 365 1.12 -5.52 -6.76
CA ILE A 365 0.95 -6.84 -7.39
C ILE A 365 2.30 -7.39 -7.85
N ALA A 366 3.15 -6.57 -8.46
CA ALA A 366 4.51 -6.97 -8.85
C ALA A 366 5.33 -7.40 -7.62
N GLY A 367 5.29 -6.62 -6.54
CA GLY A 367 5.95 -6.96 -5.29
C GLY A 367 5.41 -8.25 -4.66
N ALA A 368 4.10 -8.47 -4.72
CA ALA A 368 3.50 -9.73 -4.27
C ALA A 368 3.97 -10.95 -5.07
N VAL A 369 4.17 -10.81 -6.39
CA VAL A 369 4.75 -11.86 -7.24
C VAL A 369 6.19 -12.15 -6.84
N VAL A 370 6.98 -11.12 -6.52
CA VAL A 370 8.34 -11.30 -6.00
C VAL A 370 8.32 -12.07 -4.68
N ALA A 371 7.50 -11.65 -3.71
CA ALA A 371 7.41 -12.29 -2.41
C ALA A 371 6.95 -13.76 -2.49
N ASP A 372 6.01 -14.08 -3.39
CA ASP A 372 5.58 -15.47 -3.66
C ASP A 372 6.73 -16.34 -4.23
N GLY A 373 7.74 -15.72 -4.84
CA GLY A 373 8.92 -16.40 -5.40
C GLY A 373 10.04 -16.67 -4.39
N VAL A 374 9.98 -16.08 -3.19
CA VAL A 374 11.01 -16.25 -2.16
C VAL A 374 10.83 -17.58 -1.43
N ALA A 375 11.92 -18.33 -1.28
CA ALA A 375 11.89 -19.63 -0.62
C ALA A 375 11.55 -19.48 0.88
N GLY A 376 10.56 -20.25 1.35
CA GLY A 376 10.09 -20.21 2.74
C GLY A 376 8.81 -19.40 2.94
N ASN A 377 8.50 -18.50 2.00
CA ASN A 377 7.24 -17.77 2.02
C ASN A 377 6.06 -18.66 1.61
N ALA A 378 4.91 -18.41 2.21
CA ALA A 378 3.63 -18.87 1.71
C ALA A 378 3.34 -18.24 0.34
N THR A 379 2.78 -19.03 -0.57
CA THR A 379 2.41 -18.56 -1.92
C THR A 379 0.96 -18.07 -1.97
N GLY A 380 0.64 -17.30 -3.00
CA GLY A 380 -0.72 -16.83 -3.29
C GLY A 380 -0.97 -15.38 -2.90
N THR A 381 0.04 -14.67 -2.41
CA THR A 381 0.02 -13.23 -2.10
C THR A 381 -0.42 -12.44 -3.33
N ALA A 382 0.16 -12.75 -4.50
CA ALA A 382 -0.19 -12.06 -5.75
C ALA A 382 -1.65 -12.28 -6.15
N THR A 383 -2.17 -13.50 -5.96
CA THR A 383 -3.57 -13.82 -6.27
C THR A 383 -4.53 -13.11 -5.32
N ALA A 384 -4.20 -13.07 -4.03
CA ALA A 384 -5.00 -12.40 -3.02
C ALA A 384 -5.06 -10.88 -3.29
N LEU A 385 -3.92 -10.24 -3.53
CA LEU A 385 -3.87 -8.80 -3.82
C LEU A 385 -4.53 -8.45 -5.16
N THR A 386 -4.34 -9.26 -6.21
CA THR A 386 -5.04 -9.04 -7.50
C THR A 386 -6.56 -9.08 -7.31
N THR A 387 -7.06 -10.03 -6.52
CA THR A 387 -8.50 -10.13 -6.21
C THR A 387 -9.02 -8.99 -5.32
N LEU A 388 -8.12 -8.41 -4.52
CA LEU A 388 -8.45 -7.40 -3.53
C LEU A 388 -8.44 -5.99 -4.09
N ILE A 389 -7.32 -5.60 -4.70
CA ILE A 389 -7.01 -4.23 -5.16
C ILE A 389 -6.71 -4.14 -6.65
N GLY A 390 -6.59 -5.27 -7.37
CA GLY A 390 -6.30 -5.28 -8.80
C GLY A 390 -7.38 -4.58 -9.63
N SER A 391 -6.97 -4.05 -10.79
CA SER A 391 -7.95 -3.57 -11.77
C SER A 391 -8.79 -4.75 -12.23
N ASN A 392 -10.10 -4.69 -12.02
CA ASN A 392 -11.05 -5.68 -12.54
C ASN A 392 -11.57 -5.28 -13.93
N ILE A 393 -10.98 -4.26 -14.54
CA ILE A 393 -11.44 -3.62 -15.77
C ILE A 393 -10.22 -3.36 -16.65
N SER A 394 -10.34 -3.69 -17.93
CA SER A 394 -9.28 -3.55 -18.94
C SER A 394 -9.86 -3.12 -20.28
N ALA A 395 -8.97 -2.80 -21.24
CA ALA A 395 -9.33 -2.45 -22.61
C ALA A 395 -10.38 -1.33 -22.71
N ILE A 396 -10.22 -0.28 -21.89
CA ILE A 396 -11.06 0.91 -21.97
C ILE A 396 -10.82 1.61 -23.31
N ASP A 397 -11.88 1.84 -24.07
CA ASP A 397 -11.82 2.49 -25.38
C ASP A 397 -13.05 3.36 -25.66
N ILE A 398 -12.94 4.27 -26.62
CA ILE A 398 -14.01 5.14 -27.12
C ILE A 398 -14.37 4.77 -28.56
N SER A 399 -15.66 4.84 -28.90
CA SER A 399 -16.14 4.44 -30.24
C SER A 399 -15.57 5.24 -31.41
N ALA A 400 -15.06 6.46 -31.16
CA ALA A 400 -14.49 7.31 -32.17
C ALA A 400 -13.23 8.01 -31.63
N ASP A 401 -12.10 7.33 -31.71
CA ASP A 401 -10.79 7.95 -31.60
C ASP A 401 -10.40 8.54 -32.96
N THR A 402 -10.60 9.84 -33.13
CA THR A 402 -10.43 10.51 -34.43
C THR A 402 -9.05 11.13 -34.61
N GLY A 403 -8.16 10.97 -33.63
CA GLY A 403 -6.78 11.42 -33.64
C GLY A 403 -5.89 10.42 -34.36
N SER A 404 -4.70 10.20 -33.81
CA SER A 404 -3.94 8.99 -34.08
C SER A 404 -4.62 7.80 -33.39
N ALA A 405 -4.47 6.60 -33.94
CA ALA A 405 -4.98 5.41 -33.26
C ALA A 405 -4.39 5.33 -31.84
N THR A 406 -5.26 5.08 -30.86
CA THR A 406 -4.96 4.89 -29.43
C THR A 406 -4.36 6.10 -28.72
N ASP A 407 -4.46 7.31 -29.29
CA ASP A 407 -4.09 8.55 -28.59
C ASP A 407 -5.27 9.16 -27.81
N PHE A 408 -6.47 8.61 -28.01
CA PHE A 408 -7.71 9.01 -27.35
C PHE A 408 -8.00 10.51 -27.57
N ILE A 409 -7.65 11.03 -28.75
CA ILE A 409 -7.96 12.39 -29.18
C ILE A 409 -9.19 12.35 -30.09
N THR A 410 -10.31 12.94 -29.65
CA THR A 410 -11.57 12.87 -30.41
C THR A 410 -12.17 14.22 -30.81
N GLN A 411 -12.80 14.27 -31.98
CA GLN A 411 -13.70 15.33 -32.45
C GLN A 411 -15.17 14.96 -32.25
N THR A 412 -15.45 13.72 -31.90
CA THR A 412 -16.81 13.21 -31.76
C THR A 412 -17.20 13.29 -30.29
N ALA A 413 -18.11 14.22 -29.98
CA ALA A 413 -18.60 14.39 -28.61
C ALA A 413 -19.42 13.17 -28.16
N ALA A 414 -20.29 12.64 -29.02
CA ALA A 414 -21.06 11.44 -28.73
C ALA A 414 -20.18 10.19 -28.83
N GLN A 415 -20.07 9.43 -27.74
CA GLN A 415 -19.24 8.25 -27.65
C GLN A 415 -20.02 7.06 -27.09
N THR A 416 -19.59 5.87 -27.48
CA THR A 416 -19.77 4.64 -26.70
C THR A 416 -18.44 4.32 -26.04
N ILE A 417 -18.43 4.17 -24.72
CA ILE A 417 -17.25 3.72 -23.97
C ILE A 417 -17.33 2.20 -23.85
N THR A 418 -16.28 1.50 -24.27
CA THR A 418 -16.16 0.05 -24.12
C THR A 418 -15.09 -0.30 -23.12
N ALA A 419 -15.25 -1.43 -22.43
CA ALA A 419 -14.25 -2.01 -21.54
C ALA A 419 -14.53 -3.51 -21.38
N THR A 420 -13.58 -4.23 -20.79
CA THR A 420 -13.73 -5.64 -20.40
C THR A 420 -13.55 -5.78 -18.91
N LEU A 421 -14.49 -6.41 -18.23
CA LEU A 421 -14.39 -6.77 -16.83
C LEU A 421 -13.76 -8.16 -16.71
N ASP A 422 -12.94 -8.39 -15.69
CA ASP A 422 -12.36 -9.72 -15.46
C ASP A 422 -13.39 -10.72 -14.96
N THR A 423 -14.42 -10.23 -14.26
CA THR A 423 -15.53 -11.02 -13.73
C THR A 423 -16.87 -10.40 -14.11
N ALA A 424 -17.86 -11.24 -14.37
CA ALA A 424 -19.22 -10.77 -14.62
C ALA A 424 -19.80 -10.13 -13.35
N LEU A 425 -20.65 -9.11 -13.52
CA LEU A 425 -21.31 -8.46 -12.38
C LEU A 425 -22.28 -9.43 -11.67
N THR A 426 -21.86 -9.97 -10.53
CA THR A 426 -22.69 -10.82 -9.67
C THR A 426 -22.78 -10.21 -8.28
N GLY A 427 -23.93 -9.58 -7.97
CA GLY A 427 -24.11 -8.89 -6.68
C GLY A 427 -23.29 -7.61 -6.53
N THR A 428 -22.75 -7.08 -7.64
CA THR A 428 -21.98 -5.83 -7.73
C THR A 428 -22.62 -4.89 -8.75
N LYS A 429 -22.23 -3.61 -8.71
CA LYS A 429 -22.58 -2.58 -9.69
C LYS A 429 -21.32 -2.04 -10.35
N LEU A 430 -21.43 -1.65 -11.61
CA LEU A 430 -20.41 -0.89 -12.31
C LEU A 430 -20.84 0.57 -12.41
N TRP A 431 -19.95 1.48 -12.03
CA TRP A 431 -20.13 2.92 -12.10
C TRP A 431 -19.18 3.51 -13.14
N GLY A 432 -19.68 4.49 -13.88
CA GLY A 432 -18.91 5.26 -14.86
C GLY A 432 -18.93 6.75 -14.55
N SER A 433 -17.79 7.40 -14.78
CA SER A 433 -17.60 8.84 -14.72
C SER A 433 -16.83 9.31 -15.95
N VAL A 434 -17.09 10.55 -16.42
CA VAL A 434 -16.35 11.20 -17.51
C VAL A 434 -15.69 12.52 -17.08
N ASP A 435 -15.87 12.90 -15.82
CA ASP A 435 -15.42 14.17 -15.23
C ASP A 435 -14.40 13.95 -14.10
N GLY A 436 -13.62 12.88 -14.20
CA GLY A 436 -12.56 12.57 -13.25
C GLY A 436 -13.08 12.04 -11.90
N GLY A 437 -14.31 11.56 -11.85
CA GLY A 437 -14.95 11.03 -10.63
C GLY A 437 -15.70 12.08 -9.83
N THR A 438 -15.97 13.26 -10.42
CA THR A 438 -16.79 14.31 -9.79
C THR A 438 -18.25 13.88 -9.73
N THR A 439 -18.76 13.25 -10.80
CA THR A 439 -20.07 12.62 -10.86
C THR A 439 -19.96 11.17 -11.35
N TRP A 440 -20.84 10.32 -10.84
CA TRP A 440 -20.90 8.89 -11.16
C TRP A 440 -22.28 8.48 -11.62
N THR A 441 -22.34 7.61 -12.62
CA THR A 441 -23.56 7.02 -13.16
C THR A 441 -23.50 5.50 -13.01
N ASP A 442 -24.57 4.86 -12.53
CA ASP A 442 -24.69 3.39 -12.57
C ASP A 442 -24.84 2.96 -14.03
N ILE A 443 -23.85 2.22 -14.52
CA ILE A 443 -23.75 1.73 -15.90
C ILE A 443 -23.85 0.21 -15.95
N SER A 444 -24.31 -0.44 -14.88
CA SER A 444 -24.43 -1.90 -14.80
C SER A 444 -25.31 -2.48 -15.93
N SER A 445 -26.32 -1.74 -16.38
CA SER A 445 -27.19 -2.14 -17.49
C SER A 445 -26.50 -2.18 -18.85
N PHE A 446 -25.29 -1.59 -18.97
CA PHE A 446 -24.49 -1.60 -20.18
C PHE A 446 -23.47 -2.75 -20.21
N VAL A 447 -23.44 -3.60 -19.17
CA VAL A 447 -22.56 -4.77 -19.11
C VAL A 447 -23.32 -6.01 -19.58
N THR A 448 -22.74 -6.72 -20.54
CA THR A 448 -23.18 -8.06 -20.95
C THR A 448 -22.05 -9.02 -20.68
N THR A 449 -22.28 -10.01 -19.81
CA THR A 449 -21.25 -10.90 -19.24
C THR A 449 -20.11 -10.09 -18.62
N THR A 450 -19.01 -9.94 -19.34
CA THR A 450 -17.81 -9.18 -18.98
C THR A 450 -17.60 -7.97 -19.88
N SER A 451 -18.35 -7.82 -20.97
CA SER A 451 -18.17 -6.70 -21.89
C SER A 451 -19.03 -5.51 -21.50
N LEU A 452 -18.40 -4.36 -21.31
CA LEU A 452 -19.07 -3.07 -21.18
C LEU A 452 -19.28 -2.44 -22.56
N SER A 453 -20.49 -1.93 -22.81
CA SER A 453 -20.81 -1.05 -23.94
C SER A 453 -21.67 0.13 -23.47
N TRP A 454 -21.02 1.12 -22.86
CA TRP A 454 -21.69 2.30 -22.31
C TRP A 454 -21.99 3.32 -23.40
N THR A 455 -23.21 3.24 -23.93
CA THR A 455 -23.70 4.12 -25.00
C THR A 455 -24.30 5.42 -24.46
N GLY A 456 -24.40 6.44 -25.32
CA GLY A 456 -25.05 7.71 -24.98
C GLY A 456 -24.17 8.66 -24.16
N VAL A 457 -22.86 8.41 -24.12
CA VAL A 457 -21.89 9.27 -23.44
C VAL A 457 -21.63 10.51 -24.29
N THR A 458 -21.59 11.68 -23.66
CA THR A 458 -21.19 12.93 -24.31
C THR A 458 -19.94 13.47 -23.62
N LEU A 459 -18.82 13.50 -24.34
CA LEU A 459 -17.57 14.09 -23.88
C LEU A 459 -17.49 15.56 -24.29
N SER A 460 -16.90 16.39 -23.44
CA SER A 460 -16.71 17.82 -23.70
C SER A 460 -15.38 18.29 -23.16
N GLY A 461 -14.58 18.97 -23.99
CA GLY A 461 -13.24 19.39 -23.61
C GLY A 461 -12.34 18.20 -23.29
N SER A 462 -11.38 18.38 -22.38
CA SER A 462 -10.65 17.25 -21.79
C SER A 462 -11.57 16.52 -20.83
N SER A 463 -11.74 15.21 -21.02
CA SER A 463 -12.56 14.35 -20.18
C SER A 463 -11.69 13.26 -19.57
N PHE A 464 -12.04 12.82 -18.36
CA PHE A 464 -11.34 11.75 -17.64
C PHE A 464 -12.35 10.65 -17.36
N ILE A 465 -12.28 9.58 -18.15
CA ILE A 465 -13.14 8.42 -17.98
C ILE A 465 -12.62 7.64 -16.78
N LYS A 466 -13.50 7.36 -15.82
CA LYS A 466 -13.23 6.46 -14.69
C LYS A 466 -14.30 5.40 -14.61
N LEU A 467 -13.89 4.16 -14.36
CA LEU A 467 -14.77 3.03 -14.11
C LEU A 467 -14.49 2.48 -12.71
N ALA A 468 -15.53 2.08 -11.98
CA ALA A 468 -15.40 1.54 -10.64
C ALA A 468 -16.46 0.46 -10.36
N VAL A 469 -16.08 -0.63 -9.69
CA VAL A 469 -17.01 -1.68 -9.27
C VAL A 469 -17.34 -1.51 -7.79
N THR A 470 -18.60 -1.61 -7.39
CA THR A 470 -18.99 -1.59 -5.98
C THR A 470 -19.85 -2.81 -5.64
N ALA A 471 -19.93 -3.20 -4.38
CA ALA A 471 -20.94 -4.14 -3.94
C ALA A 471 -22.34 -3.53 -4.15
N ASN A 472 -23.34 -4.38 -4.36
CA ASN A 472 -24.72 -3.95 -4.40
C ASN A 472 -25.23 -3.83 -2.96
N THR A 473 -25.11 -2.62 -2.37
CA THR A 473 -25.64 -2.32 -1.03
C THR A 473 -27.16 -2.30 -0.98
#